data_AF-A0A1Q4A006-F1
#
_entry.id   AF-A0A1Q4A006-F1
#
_cell.length_a   1.000
_cell.length_b   1.000
_cell.length_c   1.000
_cell.angle_alpha   90.00
_cell.angle_beta   90.00
_cell.angle_gamma   90.00
#
_symmetry.space_group_name_H-M   'P 1'
#
loop_
_entity.id
_entity.type
_entity.pdbx_description
1 polymer ?
#
loop_
_entity_poly.entity_id
_entity_poly.type
_entity_poly.pdbx_seq_one_letter_code
_entity_poly.pdbx_strand_id
1 'polypeptide(L)'
;MKVDTRDIRAASQVARNFGQITDEVEAGRTIVVVRNNTPVGVLAPVSLVDRLDAVDEREEDLRLLGIALIRMNTSAGELVELDELAAELGVELRDADPADPAGAGPDAA
;
A
#
# COMPACT_ATOMS: atom_id res chain seq x y z
N MET A 1 3.29 -8.86 11.15
CA MET A 1 4.39 -9.36 12.00
C MET A 1 3.80 -10.05 13.21
N LYS A 2 3.98 -11.38 13.36
CA LYS A 2 3.47 -12.11 14.53
C LYS A 2 4.53 -12.00 15.63
N VAL A 3 4.32 -11.09 16.57
CA VAL A 3 5.23 -10.90 17.70
C VAL A 3 5.01 -12.05 18.70
N ASP A 4 5.99 -12.92 18.86
CA ASP A 4 6.01 -13.85 19.99
C ASP A 4 6.33 -13.04 21.25
N THR A 5 5.56 -13.24 22.31
CA THR A 5 5.78 -12.56 23.60
C THR A 5 7.15 -12.90 24.20
N ARG A 6 7.76 -14.01 23.79
CA ARG A 6 9.12 -14.44 24.17
C ARG A 6 10.22 -13.56 23.59
N ASP A 7 9.92 -12.77 22.58
CA ASP A 7 10.88 -11.91 21.89
C ASP A 7 10.85 -10.46 22.39
N ILE A 8 10.03 -10.19 23.42
CA ILE A 8 9.93 -8.87 24.04
C ILE A 8 11.02 -8.72 25.10
N ARG A 9 11.79 -7.63 25.04
CA ARG A 9 12.86 -7.30 25.98
C ARG A 9 12.78 -5.86 26.45
N ALA A 10 12.99 -5.64 27.75
CA ALA A 10 13.08 -4.29 28.29
C ALA A 10 14.33 -3.57 27.77
N ALA A 11 14.22 -2.30 27.42
CA ALA A 11 15.33 -1.49 26.90
C ALA A 11 16.57 -1.49 27.83
N SER A 12 16.36 -1.55 29.15
CA SER A 12 17.44 -1.65 30.14
C SER A 12 18.18 -2.99 30.11
N GLN A 13 17.47 -4.09 29.81
CA GLN A 13 18.08 -5.41 29.64
C GLN A 13 18.87 -5.47 28.33
N VAL A 14 18.34 -4.85 27.27
CA VAL A 14 19.02 -4.76 25.97
C VAL A 14 20.33 -3.99 26.08
N ALA A 15 20.32 -2.86 26.78
CA ALA A 15 21.53 -2.05 26.98
C ALA A 15 22.63 -2.78 27.78
N ARG A 16 22.26 -3.61 28.75
CA ARG A 16 23.22 -4.36 29.58
C ARG A 16 23.82 -5.56 28.86
N ASN A 17 23.04 -6.23 28.02
CA ASN A 17 23.41 -7.50 27.39
C ASN A 17 23.51 -7.37 25.86
N PHE A 18 23.96 -6.20 25.37
CA PHE A 18 23.87 -5.87 23.95
C PHE A 18 24.58 -6.88 23.05
N GLY A 19 25.78 -7.34 23.41
CA GLY A 19 26.54 -8.32 22.63
C GLY A 19 25.83 -9.67 22.46
N GLN A 20 25.33 -10.24 23.55
CA GLN A 20 24.55 -11.49 23.47
C GLN A 20 23.29 -11.32 22.62
N ILE A 21 22.65 -10.16 22.72
CA ILE A 21 21.43 -9.85 21.96
C ILE A 21 21.74 -9.70 20.47
N THR A 22 22.87 -9.09 20.11
CA THR A 22 23.29 -9.03 18.72
C THR A 22 23.61 -10.42 18.17
N ASP A 23 24.20 -11.31 18.95
CA ASP A 23 24.44 -12.70 18.54
C ASP A 23 23.12 -13.46 18.29
N GLU A 24 22.12 -13.25 19.16
CA GLU A 24 20.77 -13.81 18.95
C GLU A 24 20.11 -13.28 17.67
N VAL A 25 20.29 -12.00 17.38
CA VAL A 25 19.77 -11.37 16.16
C VAL A 25 20.51 -11.87 14.92
N GLU A 26 21.83 -12.05 14.99
CA GLU A 26 22.62 -12.65 13.91
C GLU A 26 22.18 -14.10 13.63
N ALA A 27 21.80 -14.85 14.68
CA ALA A 27 21.20 -16.17 14.56
C ALA A 27 19.77 -16.17 13.97
N GLY A 28 19.25 -15.01 13.56
CA GLY A 28 17.98 -14.87 12.85
C GLY A 28 16.79 -14.53 13.74
N ARG A 29 17.00 -14.21 15.03
CA ARG A 29 15.90 -13.79 15.91
C ARG A 29 15.57 -12.31 15.75
N THR A 30 14.29 -12.00 15.89
CA THR A 30 13.79 -10.63 15.94
C THR A 30 13.39 -10.31 17.36
N ILE A 31 13.86 -9.19 17.91
CA ILE A 31 13.63 -8.81 19.31
C ILE A 31 12.89 -7.47 19.35
N VAL A 32 11.77 -7.43 20.06
CA VAL A 32 11.01 -6.19 20.27
C VAL A 32 11.49 -5.53 21.56
N VAL A 33 11.94 -4.28 21.44
CA VAL A 33 12.42 -3.49 22.57
C VAL A 33 11.27 -2.69 23.15
N VAL A 34 11.01 -2.86 24.44
CA VAL A 34 9.97 -2.12 25.17
C VAL A 34 10.58 -1.21 26.24
N ARG A 35 9.98 -0.04 26.44
CA ARG A 35 10.29 0.90 27.51
C ARG A 35 8.98 1.31 28.17
N ASN A 36 8.89 1.21 29.50
CA ASN A 36 7.67 1.54 30.25
C ASN A 36 6.41 0.84 29.71
N ASN A 37 6.54 -0.46 29.38
CA ASN A 37 5.49 -1.28 28.78
C ASN A 37 5.00 -0.84 27.39
N THR A 38 5.75 0.04 26.72
CA THR A 38 5.46 0.50 25.35
C THR A 38 6.58 0.04 24.40
N PRO A 39 6.26 -0.59 23.25
CA PRO A 39 7.24 -0.89 22.21
C PRO A 39 7.86 0.40 21.65
N VAL A 40 9.19 0.45 21.60
CA VAL A 40 9.95 1.63 21.14
C VAL A 40 10.86 1.33 19.95
N GLY A 41 11.12 0.06 19.66
CA GLY A 41 11.96 -0.34 18.56
C GLY A 41 12.04 -1.85 18.39
N VAL A 42 12.70 -2.27 17.32
CA VAL A 42 12.92 -3.68 16.97
C VAL A 42 14.38 -3.85 16.58
N LEU A 43 15.00 -4.92 17.07
CA LEU A 43 16.27 -5.41 16.58
C LEU A 43 15.98 -6.61 15.69
N ALA A 44 16.40 -6.54 14.43
CA ALA A 44 16.13 -7.56 13.43
C ALA A 44 17.40 -7.85 12.63
N PRO A 45 17.54 -9.07 12.09
CA PRO A 45 18.62 -9.38 11.17
C PRO A 45 18.50 -8.50 9.92
N VAL A 46 19.62 -8.00 9.39
CA VAL A 46 19.62 -7.17 8.16
C VAL A 46 18.97 -7.91 7.00
N SER A 47 19.21 -9.21 6.88
CA SER A 47 18.59 -10.07 5.85
C SER A 47 17.05 -10.09 5.92
N LEU A 48 16.46 -9.88 7.10
CA LEU A 48 15.01 -9.75 7.23
C LEU A 48 14.54 -8.39 6.71
N VAL A 49 15.29 -7.33 6.99
CA VAL A 49 15.00 -5.96 6.49
C VAL A 49 15.07 -5.94 4.96
N ASP A 50 16.15 -6.47 4.37
CA ASP A 50 16.31 -6.56 2.91
C ASP A 50 15.15 -7.34 2.26
N ARG A 51 14.67 -8.38 2.93
CA ARG A 51 13.54 -9.18 2.45
C ARG A 51 12.22 -8.42 2.52
N LEU A 52 12.02 -7.56 3.52
CA LEU A 52 10.84 -6.71 3.61
C LEU A 52 10.86 -5.67 2.47
N ASP A 53 12.00 -5.02 2.24
CA ASP A 53 12.16 -4.07 1.14
C ASP A 53 11.87 -4.71 -0.23
N ALA A 54 12.39 -5.93 -0.46
CA ALA A 54 12.11 -6.68 -1.69
C ALA A 54 10.64 -7.12 -1.83
N VAL A 55 9.89 -7.26 -0.73
CA VAL A 55 8.45 -7.54 -0.78
C VAL A 55 7.68 -6.27 -1.12
N ASP A 56 8.04 -5.14 -0.53
CA ASP A 56 7.41 -3.84 -0.81
C ASP A 56 7.60 -3.45 -2.29
N GLU A 57 8.80 -3.67 -2.86
CA GLU A 57 9.06 -3.47 -4.29
C GLU A 57 8.16 -4.35 -5.17
N ARG A 58 8.03 -5.63 -4.83
CA ARG A 58 7.16 -6.57 -5.56
C ARG A 58 5.68 -6.21 -5.44
N GLU A 59 5.26 -5.65 -4.32
CA GLU A 59 3.87 -5.18 -4.15
C GLU A 59 3.58 -4.03 -5.12
N GLU A 60 4.52 -3.09 -5.26
CA GLU A 60 4.41 -1.99 -6.22
C GLU A 60 4.40 -2.50 -7.66
N ASP A 61 5.29 -3.43 -8.01
CA ASP A 61 5.32 -4.07 -9.34
C ASP A 61 3.99 -4.75 -9.68
N LEU A 62 3.37 -5.44 -8.71
CA LEU A 62 2.07 -6.08 -8.91
C LEU A 62 0.95 -5.05 -9.12
N ARG A 63 0.99 -3.91 -8.43
CA ARG A 63 0.05 -2.81 -8.64
C ARG A 63 0.20 -2.23 -10.05
N LEU A 64 1.44 -1.99 -10.50
CA LEU A 64 1.73 -1.51 -11.84
C LEU A 64 1.28 -2.51 -12.92
N LEU A 65 1.55 -3.80 -12.72
CA LEU A 65 1.08 -4.86 -13.60
C LEU A 65 -0.45 -4.89 -13.69
N GLY A 66 -1.14 -4.76 -12.54
CA GLY A 66 -2.60 -4.68 -12.51
C GLY A 66 -3.15 -3.53 -13.35
N ILE A 67 -2.57 -2.33 -13.23
CA ILE A 67 -2.94 -1.16 -14.04
C ILE A 67 -2.68 -1.42 -15.52
N ALA A 68 -1.53 -2.00 -15.87
CA ALA A 68 -1.19 -2.31 -17.25
C ALA A 68 -2.19 -3.31 -17.86
N LEU A 69 -2.59 -4.35 -17.13
CA LEU A 69 -3.57 -5.33 -17.57
C LEU A 69 -4.96 -4.72 -17.78
N ILE A 70 -5.41 -3.85 -16.86
CA ILE A 70 -6.67 -3.12 -17.01
C ILE A 70 -6.61 -2.28 -18.28
N ARG A 71 -5.54 -1.48 -18.44
CA ARG A 71 -5.37 -0.62 -19.62
C ARG A 71 -5.35 -1.43 -20.92
N MET A 72 -4.66 -2.56 -20.95
CA MET A 72 -4.65 -3.44 -22.12
C MET A 72 -6.04 -3.98 -22.46
N ASN A 73 -6.85 -4.31 -21.46
CA ASN A 73 -8.21 -4.80 -21.69
C ASN A 73 -9.19 -3.68 -22.07
N THR A 74 -9.08 -2.50 -21.47
CA THR A 74 -9.99 -1.38 -21.74
C THR A 74 -9.60 -0.58 -22.97
N SER A 75 -8.35 -0.65 -23.42
CA SER A 75 -7.85 0.04 -24.61
C SER A 75 -7.85 -0.84 -25.87
N ALA A 76 -8.37 -2.07 -25.80
CA ALA A 76 -8.41 -3.01 -26.93
C ALA A 76 -9.70 -2.93 -27.76
N GLY A 77 -10.59 -1.97 -27.48
CA GLY A 77 -11.80 -1.74 -28.26
C GLY A 77 -11.58 -0.82 -29.47
N GLU A 78 -12.52 -0.85 -30.40
CA GLU A 78 -12.64 0.21 -31.42
C GLU A 78 -12.95 1.52 -30.71
N LEU A 79 -12.18 2.57 -31.03
CA LEU A 79 -12.48 3.91 -30.55
C LEU A 79 -13.71 4.40 -31.31
N VAL A 80 -14.82 4.55 -30.60
CA VAL A 80 -16.04 5.15 -31.12
C VAL A 80 -16.14 6.59 -30.62
N GLU A 81 -16.64 7.48 -31.49
CA GLU A 81 -16.93 8.85 -31.10
C GLU A 81 -18.00 8.87 -30.02
N LEU A 82 -17.86 9.77 -29.05
CA LEU A 82 -18.73 9.82 -27.87
C LEU A 82 -20.21 10.03 -28.27
N ASP A 83 -20.45 10.83 -29.29
CA ASP A 83 -21.78 11.10 -29.83
C ASP A 83 -22.41 9.84 -30.47
N GLU A 84 -21.61 9.02 -31.12
CA GLU A 84 -22.05 7.78 -31.76
C GLU A 84 -22.43 6.72 -30.72
N LEU A 85 -21.60 6.56 -29.67
CA LEU A 85 -21.89 5.66 -28.55
C LEU A 85 -23.14 6.12 -27.76
N ALA A 86 -23.32 7.42 -27.55
CA ALA A 86 -24.46 7.95 -26.84
C ALA A 86 -25.78 7.75 -27.62
N ALA A 87 -25.73 7.95 -28.94
CA ALA A 87 -26.86 7.63 -29.82
C ALA A 87 -27.22 6.13 -29.78
N GLU A 88 -26.22 5.23 -29.78
CA GLU A 88 -26.42 3.78 -29.66
C GLU A 88 -27.08 3.39 -28.33
N LEU A 89 -26.66 4.02 -27.23
CA LEU A 89 -27.18 3.76 -25.88
C LEU A 89 -28.49 4.48 -25.57
N GLY A 90 -29.00 5.31 -26.48
CA GLY A 90 -30.22 6.10 -26.30
C GLY A 90 -30.08 7.21 -25.24
N VAL A 91 -28.85 7.72 -25.05
CA VAL A 91 -28.53 8.79 -24.10
C VAL A 91 -28.34 10.09 -24.87
N GLU A 92 -29.07 11.14 -24.49
CA GLU A 92 -28.80 12.50 -24.99
C GLU A 92 -27.67 13.13 -24.18
N LEU A 93 -26.52 13.35 -24.82
CA LEU A 93 -25.44 14.13 -24.24
C LEU A 93 -25.86 15.59 -24.25
N ARG A 94 -26.04 16.15 -23.06
CA ARG A 94 -26.24 17.59 -22.92
C ARG A 94 -24.89 18.26 -23.07
N ASP A 95 -24.77 19.17 -24.03
CA ASP A 95 -23.58 20.01 -24.18
C ASP A 95 -23.27 20.67 -22.82
N ALA A 96 -22.14 20.31 -22.22
CA ALA A 96 -21.63 21.02 -21.08
C ALA A 96 -21.14 22.38 -21.58
N ASP A 97 -21.99 23.41 -21.46
CA ASP A 97 -21.58 24.77 -21.74
C ASP A 97 -20.35 25.08 -20.86
N PRO A 98 -19.18 25.41 -21.45
CA PRO A 98 -17.98 25.72 -20.69
C PRO A 98 -18.15 26.93 -19.75
N ALA A 99 -19.27 27.65 -19.82
CA ALA A 99 -19.67 28.72 -18.91
C ALA A 99 -20.52 28.28 -17.70
N ASP A 100 -20.91 27.00 -17.58
CA ASP A 100 -21.76 26.50 -16.48
C ASP A 100 -20.97 25.66 -15.45
N PRO A 101 -20.50 26.24 -14.34
CA PRO A 101 -19.75 25.52 -13.31
C PRO A 101 -20.63 24.62 -12.42
N ALA A 102 -21.94 24.53 -12.66
CA ALA A 102 -22.88 23.83 -11.80
C ALA A 102 -23.76 22.88 -12.61
N GLY A 103 -23.36 21.61 -12.67
CA GLY A 103 -24.30 20.50 -12.76
C GLY A 103 -25.23 20.49 -11.55
N ALA A 104 -26.19 21.43 -11.51
CA ALA A 104 -27.25 21.49 -10.54
C ALA A 104 -28.20 20.32 -10.81
N GLY A 105 -28.01 19.25 -10.04
CA GLY A 105 -28.97 18.17 -9.95
C GLY A 105 -30.36 18.69 -9.55
N PRO A 106 -31.42 17.97 -9.91
CA PRO A 106 -32.79 18.35 -9.59
C PRO A 106 -33.08 18.00 -8.12
N ASP A 107 -32.72 18.89 -7.21
CA ASP A 107 -33.31 18.93 -5.86
C ASP A 107 -33.20 20.36 -5.32
N ALA A 108 -33.98 21.25 -5.94
CA ALA A 108 -34.29 22.56 -5.42
C ALA A 108 -35.72 22.94 -5.82
N ALA A 109 -36.69 22.28 -5.18
CA ALA A 109 -38.07 22.77 -5.02
C ALA A 109 -38.63 22.23 -3.70
#